data_AF-A0A858R5R2-F1
#
_entry.id   AF-A0A858R5R2-F1
#
_cell.length_a   1.000
_cell.length_b   1.000
_cell.length_c   1.000
_cell.angle_alpha   90.00
_cell.angle_beta   90.00
_cell.angle_gamma   90.00
#
_symmetry.space_group_name_H-M   'P 1'
#
loop_
_entity.id
_entity.type
_entity.pdbx_description
1 polymer ?
#
loop_
_entity_poly.entity_id
_entity_poly.type
_entity_poly.pdbx_seq_one_letter_code
_entity_poly.pdbx_strand_id
1 'polypeptide(L)'
;MRYLPTIELTPQVRLLLARGALHLQPGQWVRDGERGIGRFLRADARTGTPHVSWVRPEDRFEDAAKRFGRACQKGFIGKYARRYDGVKQARAMGRDPFPFTGMREPVRGTIPF
;
A
#
# COMPACT_ATOMS: atom_id res chain seq x y z
N MET A 1 -18.29 8.07 -0.86
CA MET A 1 -17.29 9.11 -1.18
C MET A 1 -17.52 9.57 -2.61
N ARG A 2 -18.03 10.78 -2.83
CA ARG A 2 -18.66 11.14 -4.12
C ARG A 2 -17.70 11.77 -5.15
N TYR A 3 -16.52 12.24 -4.75
CA TYR A 3 -15.60 12.95 -5.65
C TYR A 3 -14.13 12.82 -5.25
N LEU A 4 -13.52 11.66 -5.53
CA LEU A 4 -12.06 11.55 -5.54
C LEU A 4 -11.63 11.39 -7.00
N PRO A 5 -10.72 12.25 -7.52
CA PRO A 5 -10.20 12.08 -8.87
C PRO A 5 -9.54 10.70 -8.97
N THR A 6 -10.21 9.80 -9.67
CA THR A 6 -9.88 8.38 -9.71
C THR A 6 -9.48 8.00 -11.13
N ILE A 7 -8.27 7.46 -11.30
CA ILE A 7 -7.80 7.00 -12.60
C ILE A 7 -8.26 5.57 -12.82
N GLU A 8 -8.81 5.29 -14.00
CA GLU A 8 -9.15 3.93 -14.37
C GLU A 8 -7.93 3.17 -14.88
N LEU A 9 -7.65 1.99 -14.31
CA LEU A 9 -6.54 1.12 -14.72
C LEU A 9 -6.90 0.28 -15.94
N THR A 10 -7.28 0.97 -17.02
CA THR A 10 -7.54 0.34 -18.32
C THR A 10 -6.30 -0.39 -18.85
N PRO A 11 -6.45 -1.29 -19.83
CA PRO A 11 -5.30 -1.92 -20.49
C PRO A 11 -4.29 -0.90 -21.04
N GLN A 12 -4.75 0.24 -21.58
CA GLN A 12 -3.91 1.31 -22.09
C GLN A 12 -3.12 1.99 -20.97
N VAL A 13 -3.75 2.31 -19.84
CA VAL A 13 -3.06 2.91 -18.68
C VAL A 13 -2.00 1.95 -18.14
N ARG A 14 -2.32 0.66 -18.04
CA ARG A 14 -1.36 -0.38 -17.61
C ARG A 14 -0.17 -0.48 -18.56
N LEU A 15 -0.41 -0.41 -19.88
CA LEU A 15 0.66 -0.40 -20.88
C LEU A 15 1.56 0.84 -20.74
N LEU A 16 0.99 2.02 -20.54
CA LEU A 16 1.75 3.26 -20.34
C LEU A 16 2.60 3.21 -19.07
N LEU A 17 2.07 2.62 -17.98
CA LEU A 17 2.83 2.35 -16.76
C LEU A 17 3.99 1.37 -17.01
N ALA A 18 3.75 0.30 -17.78
CA ALA A 18 4.76 -0.68 -18.15
C ALA A 18 5.92 -0.10 -18.97
N ARG A 19 5.62 0.91 -19.79
CA ARG A 19 6.63 1.58 -20.63
C ARG A 19 7.31 2.76 -19.93
N GLY A 20 6.92 3.08 -18.70
CA GLY A 20 7.40 4.29 -18.01
C GLY A 20 6.93 5.60 -18.64
N ALA A 21 6.00 5.54 -19.59
CA ALA A 21 5.43 6.71 -20.26
C ALA A 21 4.41 7.45 -19.36
N LEU A 22 3.85 6.74 -18.38
CA LEU A 22 2.98 7.29 -17.35
C LEU A 22 3.53 6.98 -15.96
N HIS A 23 3.59 7.99 -15.10
CA HIS A 23 3.91 7.83 -13.68
C HIS A 23 2.73 8.30 -12.83
N LEU A 24 2.20 7.41 -12.00
CA LEU A 24 1.18 7.75 -11.01
C LEU A 24 1.81 8.05 -9.67
N GLN A 25 1.23 9.00 -8.94
CA GLN A 25 1.70 9.34 -7.60
C GLN A 25 1.23 8.27 -6.60
N PRO A 26 2.08 7.82 -5.66
CA PRO A 26 1.64 7.00 -4.55
C PRO A 26 0.49 7.64 -3.77
N GLY A 27 -0.57 6.89 -3.53
CA GLY A 27 -1.78 7.37 -2.87
C GLY A 27 -2.86 7.91 -3.80
N GLN A 28 -2.55 8.08 -5.09
CA GLN A 28 -3.54 8.47 -6.09
C GLN A 28 -4.64 7.40 -6.18
N TRP A 29 -5.89 7.85 -6.24
CA TRP A 29 -7.03 6.95 -6.33
C TRP A 29 -7.09 6.33 -7.71
N VAL A 30 -7.28 5.02 -7.72
CA VAL A 30 -7.41 4.22 -8.94
C VAL A 30 -8.63 3.33 -8.85
N ARG A 31 -9.27 3.06 -9.99
CA ARG A 31 -10.31 2.04 -10.09
C ARG A 31 -9.91 0.96 -11.08
N ASP A 32 -10.41 -0.22 -10.82
CA ASP A 32 -10.31 -1.39 -11.66
C ASP A 32 -11.69 -2.03 -11.72
N GLY A 33 -12.18 -2.32 -12.94
CA GLY A 33 -13.55 -2.79 -13.14
C GLY A 33 -13.88 -4.07 -12.38
N GLU A 34 -12.89 -4.95 -12.16
CA GLU A 34 -13.08 -6.22 -11.46
C GLU A 34 -12.82 -6.09 -9.95
N ARG A 35 -11.81 -5.29 -9.57
CA ARG A 35 -11.34 -5.22 -8.17
C ARG A 35 -11.93 -4.07 -7.36
N GLY A 36 -12.54 -3.08 -8.01
CA GLY A 36 -13.12 -1.90 -7.37
C GLY A 36 -12.13 -0.74 -7.24
N ILE A 37 -12.20 -0.01 -6.12
CA ILE A 37 -11.43 1.23 -5.90
C ILE A 37 -10.26 0.96 -4.95
N GLY A 38 -9.12 1.58 -5.21
CA GLY A 38 -7.94 1.48 -4.37
C GLY A 38 -7.02 2.69 -4.49
N ARG A 39 -5.94 2.66 -3.71
CA ARG A 39 -4.86 3.66 -3.82
C ARG A 39 -3.63 3.05 -4.45
N PHE A 40 -3.12 3.72 -5.49
CA PHE A 40 -1.92 3.34 -6.19
C PHE A 40 -0.72 3.35 -5.23
N LEU A 41 0.12 2.33 -5.35
CA LEU A 41 1.36 2.21 -4.58
C LEU A 41 2.55 2.49 -5.50
N ARG A 42 2.77 1.61 -6.46
CA ARG A 42 3.83 1.69 -7.47
C ARG A 42 3.49 0.76 -8.63
N ALA A 43 4.18 0.90 -9.76
CA ALA A 43 4.20 -0.11 -10.81
C ALA A 43 5.52 -0.89 -10.74
N ASP A 44 5.49 -2.18 -11.06
CA ASP A 44 6.71 -2.94 -11.35
C ASP A 44 7.36 -2.35 -12.61
N ALA A 45 8.64 -1.98 -12.53
CA ALA A 45 9.33 -1.32 -13.63
C ALA A 45 9.60 -2.25 -14.84
N ARG A 46 9.59 -3.57 -14.63
CA ARG A 46 9.83 -4.57 -15.68
C ARG A 46 8.54 -5.04 -16.33
N THR A 47 7.47 -5.21 -15.55
CA THR A 47 6.20 -5.78 -16.05
C THR A 47 5.08 -4.76 -16.16
N GLY A 48 5.23 -3.57 -15.58
CA GLY A 48 4.17 -2.56 -15.50
C GLY A 48 3.01 -2.91 -14.58
N THR A 49 3.11 -4.01 -13.84
CA THR A 49 2.02 -4.46 -12.98
C THR A 49 1.78 -3.43 -11.88
N PRO A 50 0.58 -2.83 -11.80
CA PRO A 50 0.27 -1.86 -10.76
C PRO A 50 0.04 -2.58 -9.43
N HIS A 51 0.78 -2.18 -8.41
CA HIS A 51 0.51 -2.53 -7.03
C HIS A 51 -0.45 -1.49 -6.44
N VAL A 52 -1.56 -1.95 -5.88
CA VAL A 52 -2.65 -1.11 -5.38
C VAL A 52 -3.10 -1.61 -4.02
N SER A 53 -3.35 -0.69 -3.10
CA SER A 53 -4.05 -0.98 -1.84
C SER A 53 -5.55 -0.81 -2.06
N TRP A 54 -6.25 -1.93 -2.32
CA TRP A 54 -7.70 -1.94 -2.53
C TRP A 54 -8.49 -1.61 -1.25
N VAL A 55 -9.60 -0.90 -1.43
CA VAL A 55 -10.60 -0.65 -0.40
C VAL A 55 -11.53 -1.85 -0.35
N ARG A 56 -11.80 -2.35 0.85
CA ARG A 56 -12.79 -3.40 1.04
C ARG A 56 -14.18 -2.80 1.22
N PRO A 57 -15.26 -3.50 0.83
CA PRO A 57 -16.63 -3.00 0.99
C PRO A 57 -16.96 -2.56 2.42
N GLU A 58 -16.41 -3.25 3.42
CA GLU A 58 -16.62 -3.00 4.85
C GLU A 58 -15.65 -1.98 5.47
N ASP A 59 -14.65 -1.50 4.73
CA ASP A 59 -13.66 -0.59 5.29
C ASP A 59 -14.26 0.78 5.60
N ARG A 60 -14.08 1.23 6.84
CA ARG A 60 -14.13 2.66 7.15
C ARG A 60 -12.89 3.36 6.59
N PHE A 61 -13.01 4.67 6.40
CA PHE A 61 -11.93 5.48 5.82
C PHE A 61 -10.62 5.34 6.61
N GLU A 62 -10.70 5.31 7.93
CA GLU A 62 -9.56 5.17 8.84
C GLU A 62 -8.85 3.82 8.67
N ASP A 63 -9.62 2.75 8.48
CA ASP A 63 -9.08 1.39 8.32
C ASP A 63 -8.43 1.22 6.95
N ALA A 64 -9.06 1.76 5.90
CA ALA A 64 -8.44 1.87 4.59
C ALA A 64 -7.14 2.68 4.69
N ALA A 65 -7.12 3.84 5.36
CA ALA A 65 -5.95 4.69 5.59
C ALA A 65 -4.80 3.94 6.30
N LYS A 66 -5.11 3.21 7.38
CA LYS A 66 -4.14 2.35 8.08
C LYS A 66 -3.58 1.26 7.16
N ARG A 67 -4.43 0.58 6.38
CA ARG A 67 -4.00 -0.47 5.46
C ARG A 67 -3.07 0.06 4.38
N PHE A 68 -3.40 1.20 3.79
CA PHE A 68 -2.51 1.87 2.84
C PHE A 68 -1.19 2.29 3.48
N GLY A 69 -1.21 2.85 4.69
CA GLY A 69 0.01 3.16 5.43
C GLY A 69 0.92 1.95 5.62
N ARG A 70 0.35 0.80 6.01
CA ARG A 70 1.07 -0.48 6.11
C ARG A 70 1.59 -0.96 4.75
N ALA A 71 0.80 -0.83 3.68
CA ALA A 71 1.20 -1.21 2.34
C ALA A 71 2.36 -0.35 1.82
N CYS A 72 2.33 0.96 2.07
CA CYS A 72 3.43 1.88 1.73
C CYS A 72 4.71 1.56 2.51
N GLN A 73 4.60 1.14 3.77
CA GLN A 73 5.76 0.68 4.55
C GLN A 73 6.36 -0.61 3.98
N LYS A 74 5.52 -1.59 3.64
CA LYS A 74 5.96 -2.86 3.01
C LYS A 74 6.55 -2.66 1.61
N GLY A 75 5.95 -1.77 0.83
CA GLY A 75 6.38 -1.44 -0.53
C GLY A 75 7.49 -0.39 -0.61
N PHE A 76 7.91 0.18 0.53
CA PHE A 76 8.92 1.24 0.67
C PHE A 76 8.65 2.49 -0.17
N ILE A 77 7.46 3.08 -0.01
CA ILE A 77 6.97 4.11 -0.95
C ILE A 77 6.94 5.49 -0.30
N GLY A 78 7.39 6.52 -1.04
CA GLY A 78 7.36 7.93 -0.63
C GLY A 78 8.18 8.17 0.64
N LYS A 79 7.56 8.75 1.68
CA LYS A 79 8.24 9.02 2.98
C LYS A 79 8.81 7.76 3.65
N TYR A 80 8.32 6.57 3.29
CA TYR A 80 8.81 5.30 3.82
C TYR A 80 9.98 4.72 3.02
N ALA A 81 10.32 5.30 1.87
CA ALA A 81 11.45 4.87 1.05
C ALA A 81 12.78 4.95 1.81
N ARG A 82 12.97 5.96 2.68
CA ARG A 82 14.17 6.07 3.53
C ARG A 82 14.32 4.94 4.56
N ARG A 83 13.25 4.21 4.89
CA ARG A 83 13.35 3.01 5.74
C ARG A 83 13.94 1.81 4.99
N TYR A 84 14.04 1.89 3.65
CA TYR A 84 14.60 0.83 2.81
C TYR A 84 16.04 0.52 3.17
N ASP A 85 16.88 1.52 3.44
CA ASP A 85 18.29 1.29 3.78
C ASP A 85 18.42 0.48 5.07
N GLY A 86 17.60 0.80 6.09
CA GLY A 86 17.54 0.04 7.33
C GLY A 86 17.06 -1.39 7.14
N VAL A 87 16.07 -1.62 6.26
CA VAL A 87 15.60 -2.98 5.94
C VAL A 87 16.60 -3.77 5.10
N LYS A 88 17.29 -3.13 4.15
CA LYS A 88 18.35 -3.75 3.35
C LYS A 88 19.51 -4.17 4.25
N GLN A 89 19.91 -3.32 5.19
CA GLN A 89 20.91 -3.64 6.21
C GLN A 89 20.45 -4.77 7.14
N ALA A 90 19.22 -4.74 7.63
CA ALA A 90 18.67 -5.81 8.47
C ALA A 90 18.67 -7.17 7.74
N ARG A 91 18.26 -7.21 6.46
CA ARG A 91 18.33 -8.42 5.63
C ARG A 91 19.77 -8.90 5.40
N ALA A 92 20.70 -7.98 5.12
CA ALA A 92 22.11 -8.32 4.97
C ALA A 92 22.72 -8.90 6.26
N MET A 93 22.20 -8.49 7.43
CA MET A 93 22.60 -8.99 8.75
C MET A 93 21.77 -10.19 9.23
N GLY A 94 20.90 -10.77 8.40
CA GLY A 94 20.06 -11.92 8.78
C GLY A 94 18.99 -11.62 9.84
N ARG A 95 18.66 -10.35 10.07
CA ARG A 95 17.59 -9.92 10.99
C ARG A 95 16.28 -9.78 10.23
N ASP A 96 15.17 -10.14 10.87
CA ASP A 96 13.85 -9.86 10.30
C ASP A 96 13.63 -8.34 10.27
N PRO A 97 13.55 -7.71 9.08
CA PRO A 97 13.34 -6.27 8.96
C PRO A 97 11.94 -5.83 9.43
N PHE A 98 11.04 -6.79 9.64
CA PHE A 98 9.72 -6.57 10.14
C PHE A 98 9.50 -7.55 11.29
N PRO A 99 9.95 -7.25 12.53
CA PRO A 99 9.48 -8.02 13.66
C PRO A 99 7.96 -7.89 13.63
N PHE A 100 7.28 -8.97 13.24
CA PHE A 100 5.86 -9.08 13.40
C PHE A 100 5.68 -9.20 14.90
N THR A 101 5.66 -8.06 15.60
CA THR A 101 5.02 -7.98 16.90
C THR A 101 3.58 -8.28 16.60
N GLY A 102 3.23 -9.57 16.69
CA GLY A 102 1.87 -9.96 16.91
C GLY A 102 1.36 -9.03 18.00
N MET A 103 0.34 -8.24 17.67
CA MET A 103 -0.54 -7.76 18.71
C MET A 103 -1.11 -9.03 19.35
N ARG A 104 -0.41 -9.55 20.36
CA ARG A 104 -1.05 -10.30 21.43
C ARG A 104 -2.21 -9.43 21.87
N GLU A 105 -3.37 -10.06 21.91
CA GLU A 105 -4.62 -9.52 22.45
C GLU A 105 -4.33 -8.61 23.65
N PRO A 106 -5.07 -7.50 23.83
CA PRO A 106 -5.13 -6.90 25.14
C PRO A 106 -5.75 -7.97 26.06
N VAL A 107 -4.90 -8.62 26.84
CA VAL A 107 -5.27 -9.44 27.98
C VAL A 107 -6.27 -8.62 28.78
N ARG A 108 -7.46 -9.19 29.03
CA ARG A 108 -8.49 -8.62 29.90
C ARG A 108 -7.84 -8.25 31.23
N GLY A 109 -7.52 -6.97 31.38
CA GLY A 109 -7.05 -6.36 32.61
C GLY A 109 -8.23 -5.66 33.27
N THR A 110 -8.72 -6.27 34.33
CA THR A 110 -9.65 -5.75 35.33
C THR A 110 -9.34 -4.28 35.64
N ILE A 111 -10.33 -3.40 35.49
CA ILE A 111 -10.30 -2.04 36.05
C ILE A 111 -10.87 -2.16 37.47
N PRO A 112 -10.11 -1.85 38.53
CA PRO A 112 -10.69 -1.62 39.84
C PRO A 112 -11.14 -0.16 39.96
N PHE A 113 -12.28 -0.01 40.65
CA PHE A 113 -12.98 1.19 41.11
C PHE A 113 -13.93 1.87 40.11
#